data_AF-A0A8H4R642-F1
#
_entry.id   AF-A0A8H4R642-F1
#
_cell.length_a   1.000
_cell.length_b   1.000
_cell.length_c   1.000
_cell.angle_alpha   90.00
_cell.angle_beta   90.00
_cell.angle_gamma   90.00
#
_symmetry.space_group_name_H-M   'P 1'
#
loop_
_entity.id
_entity.type
_entity.pdbx_description
1 polymer ?
#
loop_
_entity_poly.entity_id
_entity_poly.type
_entity_poly.pdbx_seq_one_letter_code
_entity_poly.pdbx_strand_id
1 'polypeptide(L)'
;MSPWSLREVAQHNSPDSCWVIIHNKVYDVTDFLPEHPGGAKIILKYAGRDATSAYDPIHPPDALDKNLDPSKHLGPLDSASEQTIAHAKDNVKKTKDEIRVEQARKRMPPLNRILNLQDIEDVAKRVLSHKALAYYASASDDEITNIENARAFNRFFFNARVMRPVSHCDPSTSILGFKSSIPVFVSGAALAKLGHPDGEINITKGAHQGGIIQMVSSNASLSPASIMEAADESQALFFQLYKHRDDAVAEKRVREIERLGYKAIFLTVDAIVAGNRERDIRSPWVLEEEEVGPVYFKETHGADKPESDVNIFGTAGALVANDDRDMTWEKTIPWLRSITRLPIVIKGESQKLDREIMPLFDYRLMH
;
A
#
# COMPACT_ATOMS: atom_id res chain seq x y z
N MET A 1 10.79 31.79 -11.89
CA MET A 1 10.67 31.06 -13.17
C MET A 1 9.32 31.41 -13.76
N SER A 2 9.24 31.57 -15.09
CA SER A 2 7.95 31.76 -15.75
C SER A 2 7.12 30.49 -15.63
N PRO A 3 5.78 30.59 -15.47
CA PRO A 3 4.92 29.43 -15.42
C PRO A 3 4.88 28.71 -16.78
N TRP A 4 4.61 27.40 -16.75
CA TRP A 4 4.60 26.53 -17.94
C TRP A 4 3.20 26.38 -18.53
N SER A 5 3.11 26.33 -19.86
CA SER A 5 1.85 26.05 -20.54
C SER A 5 1.64 24.56 -20.78
N LEU A 6 0.37 24.11 -20.90
CA LEU A 6 0.04 22.74 -21.33
C LEU A 6 0.72 22.36 -22.65
N ARG A 7 0.88 23.32 -23.57
CA ARG A 7 1.49 23.10 -24.88
C ARG A 7 2.99 22.83 -24.78
N GLU A 8 3.68 23.49 -23.87
CA GLU A 8 5.10 23.23 -23.61
C GLU A 8 5.26 21.87 -22.95
N VAL A 9 4.50 21.59 -21.90
CA VAL A 9 4.55 20.29 -21.22
C VAL A 9 4.26 19.13 -22.18
N ALA A 10 3.27 19.29 -23.08
CA ALA A 10 2.90 18.25 -24.05
C ALA A 10 4.02 17.87 -25.05
N GLN A 11 5.08 18.67 -25.18
CA GLN A 11 6.26 18.35 -26.00
C GLN A 11 7.15 17.29 -25.35
N HIS A 12 7.06 17.12 -24.03
CA HIS A 12 7.85 16.19 -23.23
C HIS A 12 7.05 14.91 -22.95
N ASN A 13 6.79 14.15 -24.02
CA ASN A 13 5.90 13.00 -24.03
C ASN A 13 6.57 11.66 -24.41
N SER A 14 7.90 11.56 -24.30
CA SER A 14 8.69 10.39 -24.70
C SER A 14 9.62 9.89 -23.58
N PRO A 15 10.19 8.67 -23.67
CA PRO A 15 11.15 8.18 -22.68
C PRO A 15 12.39 9.06 -22.50
N ASP A 16 12.84 9.72 -23.57
CA ASP A 16 14.03 10.59 -23.53
C ASP A 16 13.69 12.02 -23.09
N SER A 17 12.40 12.35 -22.96
CA SER A 17 11.92 13.63 -22.47
C SER A 17 10.50 13.49 -21.95
N CYS A 18 10.37 13.30 -20.63
CA CYS A 18 9.10 12.95 -19.98
C CYS A 18 8.80 13.94 -18.85
N TRP A 19 7.84 14.84 -19.09
CA TRP A 19 7.30 15.70 -18.03
C TRP A 19 5.89 15.28 -17.65
N VAL A 20 5.52 15.52 -16.40
CA VAL A 20 4.16 15.26 -15.90
C VAL A 20 3.65 16.44 -15.09
N ILE A 21 2.33 16.61 -15.07
CA ILE A 21 1.67 17.59 -14.21
C ILE A 21 1.05 16.85 -13.01
N ILE A 22 1.37 17.32 -11.80
CA ILE A 22 0.79 16.84 -10.56
C ILE A 22 0.40 18.07 -9.73
N HIS A 23 -0.87 18.16 -9.33
CA HIS A 23 -1.40 19.32 -8.58
C HIS A 23 -1.04 20.68 -9.21
N ASN A 24 -1.24 20.80 -10.53
CA ASN A 24 -0.93 22.00 -11.33
C ASN A 24 0.56 22.43 -11.32
N LYS A 25 1.48 21.57 -10.86
CA LYS A 25 2.92 21.78 -10.96
C LYS A 25 3.52 20.81 -11.98
N VAL A 26 4.56 21.27 -12.67
CA VAL A 26 5.27 20.51 -13.69
C VAL A 26 6.54 19.92 -13.11
N TYR A 27 6.76 18.64 -13.40
CA TYR A 27 7.90 17.87 -12.94
C TYR A 27 8.59 17.21 -14.13
N ASP A 28 9.91 17.33 -14.20
CA ASP A 28 10.75 16.54 -15.12
C ASP A 28 11.08 15.20 -14.47
N VAL A 29 10.47 14.12 -14.96
CA VAL A 29 10.65 12.77 -14.42
C VAL A 29 11.48 11.89 -15.35
N THR A 30 12.12 12.47 -16.37
CA THR A 30 12.88 11.74 -17.41
C THR A 30 13.92 10.81 -16.79
N ASP A 31 14.81 11.35 -15.97
CA ASP A 31 15.90 10.58 -15.34
C ASP A 31 15.38 9.63 -14.23
N PHE A 32 14.18 9.87 -13.71
CA PHE A 32 13.56 9.07 -12.67
C PHE A 32 12.77 7.87 -13.21
N LEU A 33 12.43 7.85 -14.51
CA LEU A 33 11.73 6.73 -15.16
C LEU A 33 12.29 5.34 -14.82
N PRO A 34 13.61 5.07 -14.92
CA PRO A 34 14.16 3.75 -14.60
C PRO A 34 14.17 3.44 -13.09
N GLU A 35 14.07 4.46 -12.24
CA GLU A 35 14.11 4.32 -10.78
C GLU A 35 12.71 4.15 -10.16
N HIS A 36 11.66 4.50 -10.91
CA HIS A 36 10.29 4.43 -10.42
C HIS A 36 9.90 2.99 -10.04
N PRO A 37 9.50 2.72 -8.78
CA PRO A 37 9.15 1.37 -8.33
C PRO A 37 7.99 0.73 -9.12
N GLY A 38 7.05 1.54 -9.60
CA GLY A 38 5.95 1.10 -10.49
C GLY A 38 6.35 0.83 -11.95
N GLY A 39 7.63 0.99 -12.28
CA GLY A 39 8.18 0.90 -13.62
C GLY A 39 7.95 2.16 -14.46
N ALA A 40 8.80 2.40 -15.46
CA ALA A 40 8.74 3.57 -16.33
C ALA A 40 7.42 3.66 -17.12
N LYS A 41 6.89 2.51 -17.57
CA LYS A 41 5.73 2.46 -18.48
C LYS A 41 4.46 3.07 -17.89
N ILE A 42 4.27 3.03 -16.57
CA ILE A 42 3.07 3.62 -15.95
C ILE A 42 3.11 5.15 -15.98
N ILE A 43 4.30 5.74 -15.82
CA ILE A 43 4.52 7.19 -15.93
C ILE A 43 4.34 7.61 -17.39
N LEU A 44 4.91 6.85 -18.33
CA LEU A 44 4.86 7.17 -19.77
C LEU A 44 3.44 7.28 -20.34
N LYS A 45 2.45 6.60 -19.74
CA LYS A 45 1.02 6.79 -20.11
C LYS A 45 0.52 8.22 -19.90
N TYR A 46 1.17 8.97 -19.02
CA TYR A 46 0.85 10.36 -18.67
C TYR A 46 1.95 11.34 -19.10
N ALA A 47 2.93 10.91 -19.89
CA ALA A 47 3.99 11.80 -20.37
C ALA A 47 3.38 12.98 -21.16
N GLY A 48 3.77 14.18 -20.78
CA GLY A 48 3.25 15.45 -21.28
C GLY A 48 1.83 15.81 -20.82
N ARG A 49 1.30 15.18 -19.76
CA ARG A 49 -0.12 15.32 -19.32
C ARG A 49 -0.27 15.43 -17.80
N ASP A 50 -1.49 15.74 -17.35
CA ASP A 50 -1.89 15.67 -15.93
C ASP A 50 -2.03 14.23 -15.48
N ALA A 51 -1.26 13.86 -14.46
CA ALA A 51 -1.20 12.55 -13.82
C ALA A 51 -1.81 12.54 -12.41
N THR A 52 -2.32 13.66 -11.91
CA THR A 52 -2.74 13.86 -10.50
C THR A 52 -3.69 12.74 -10.02
N SER A 53 -4.73 12.42 -10.79
CA SER A 53 -5.72 11.39 -10.41
C SER A 53 -5.13 9.97 -10.34
N ALA A 54 -4.08 9.69 -11.10
CA ALA A 54 -3.38 8.41 -11.08
C ALA A 54 -2.31 8.37 -9.97
N TYR A 55 -1.76 9.53 -9.60
CA TYR A 55 -0.70 9.69 -8.61
C TYR A 55 -1.22 9.63 -7.18
N ASP A 56 -2.26 10.42 -6.85
CA ASP A 56 -2.76 10.64 -5.48
C ASP A 56 -3.14 9.37 -4.70
N PRO A 57 -3.78 8.35 -5.31
CA PRO A 57 -4.21 7.16 -4.57
C PRO A 57 -3.04 6.24 -4.18
N ILE A 58 -1.87 6.44 -4.78
CA ILE A 58 -0.73 5.52 -4.66
C ILE A 58 0.40 6.16 -3.85
N HIS A 59 0.61 7.46 -4.00
CA HIS A 59 1.79 8.13 -3.45
C HIS A 59 1.46 8.96 -2.20
N PRO A 60 2.37 8.98 -1.20
CA PRO A 60 2.25 9.92 -0.10
C PRO A 60 2.47 11.37 -0.60
N PRO A 61 1.87 12.37 0.06
CA PRO A 61 1.94 13.77 -0.39
C PRO A 61 3.36 14.33 -0.50
N ASP A 62 4.31 13.79 0.26
CA ASP A 62 5.72 14.20 0.31
C ASP A 62 6.64 13.37 -0.61
N ALA A 63 6.09 12.48 -1.46
CA ALA A 63 6.93 11.56 -2.24
C ALA A 63 7.80 12.27 -3.27
N LEU A 64 7.28 13.30 -3.95
CA LEU A 64 8.05 14.08 -4.93
C LEU A 64 9.19 14.86 -4.26
N ASP A 65 8.95 15.46 -3.09
CA ASP A 65 9.97 16.22 -2.37
C ASP A 65 11.09 15.32 -1.83
N LYS A 66 10.77 14.05 -1.51
CA LYS A 66 11.72 13.09 -0.95
C LYS A 66 12.54 12.35 -1.99
N ASN A 67 11.96 12.07 -3.16
CA ASN A 67 12.52 11.13 -4.13
C ASN A 67 12.90 11.77 -5.47
N LEU A 68 12.43 12.99 -5.75
CA LEU A 68 12.78 13.71 -6.98
C LEU A 68 13.63 14.93 -6.64
N ASP A 69 14.78 15.07 -7.32
CA ASP A 69 15.71 16.18 -7.09
C ASP A 69 15.00 17.54 -7.24
N PRO A 70 15.22 18.51 -6.32
CA PRO A 70 14.56 19.81 -6.38
C PRO A 70 14.73 20.56 -7.71
N SER A 71 15.83 20.33 -8.45
CA SER A 71 16.04 20.90 -9.79
C SER A 71 15.05 20.42 -10.84
N LYS A 72 14.39 19.29 -10.60
CA LYS A 72 13.37 18.69 -11.47
C LYS A 72 11.95 19.18 -11.18
N HIS A 73 11.78 20.00 -10.14
CA HIS A 73 10.52 20.68 -9.82
C HIS A 73 10.44 21.98 -10.64
N LEU A 74 10.02 21.85 -11.90
CA LEU A 74 10.11 22.93 -12.88
C LEU A 74 9.22 24.15 -12.55
N GLY A 75 8.16 23.94 -11.77
CA GLY A 75 7.32 25.02 -11.24
C GLY A 75 5.84 24.92 -11.63
N PRO A 76 5.05 25.98 -11.42
CA PRO A 76 3.61 25.96 -11.65
C PRO A 76 3.26 26.03 -13.14
N LEU A 77 2.06 25.54 -13.46
CA LEU A 77 1.40 25.83 -14.73
C LEU A 77 0.93 27.29 -14.80
N ASP A 78 0.74 27.79 -16.01
CA ASP A 78 0.08 29.07 -16.22
C ASP A 78 -1.43 28.97 -15.92
N SER A 79 -2.03 30.10 -15.56
CA SER A 79 -3.43 30.13 -15.11
C SER A 79 -4.43 29.72 -16.19
N ALA A 80 -4.10 29.93 -17.48
CA ALA A 80 -4.95 29.50 -18.59
C ALA A 80 -4.95 27.96 -18.72
N SER A 81 -3.79 27.34 -18.51
CA SER A 81 -3.58 25.91 -18.46
C SER A 81 -4.27 25.27 -17.27
N GLU A 82 -4.18 25.87 -16.09
CA GLU A 82 -4.92 25.41 -14.89
C GLU A 82 -6.44 25.43 -15.11
N GLN A 83 -6.97 26.52 -15.68
CA GLN A 83 -8.39 26.62 -16.03
C GLN A 83 -8.79 25.57 -17.06
N THR A 84 -7.94 25.31 -18.05
CA THR A 84 -8.18 24.28 -19.06
C THR A 84 -8.26 22.89 -18.43
N ILE A 85 -7.36 22.56 -17.50
CA ILE A 85 -7.40 21.30 -16.75
C ILE A 85 -8.68 21.21 -15.89
N ALA A 86 -9.04 22.28 -15.19
CA ALA A 86 -10.24 22.32 -14.36
C ALA A 86 -11.52 22.11 -15.20
N HIS A 87 -11.66 22.85 -16.30
CA HIS A 87 -12.78 22.69 -17.23
C HIS A 87 -12.80 21.32 -17.90
N ALA A 88 -11.64 20.73 -18.20
CA ALA A 88 -11.57 19.37 -18.71
C ALA A 88 -12.11 18.38 -17.65
N LYS A 89 -11.68 18.49 -16.39
CA LYS A 89 -12.14 17.64 -15.28
C LYS A 89 -13.65 17.70 -15.09
N ASP A 90 -14.26 18.87 -15.18
CA ASP A 90 -15.72 19.04 -15.06
C ASP A 90 -16.50 18.36 -16.21
N ASN A 91 -15.87 18.22 -17.37
CA ASN A 91 -16.46 17.62 -18.57
C ASN A 91 -16.04 16.15 -18.80
N VAL A 92 -15.18 15.58 -17.95
CA VAL A 92 -14.84 14.16 -18.04
C VAL A 92 -16.09 13.35 -17.70
N LYS A 93 -16.55 12.57 -18.68
CA LYS A 93 -17.61 11.59 -18.46
C LYS A 93 -17.07 10.53 -17.50
N LYS A 94 -17.73 10.37 -16.37
CA LYS A 94 -17.41 9.32 -15.39
C LYS A 94 -17.43 7.94 -16.06
N THR A 95 -16.49 7.11 -15.65
CA THR A 95 -16.44 5.71 -16.07
C THR A 95 -17.65 4.94 -15.51
N LYS A 96 -17.98 3.78 -16.09
CA LYS A 96 -19.02 2.92 -15.54
C LYS A 96 -18.68 2.49 -14.13
N ASP A 97 -17.40 2.21 -13.85
CA ASP A 97 -16.93 1.87 -12.50
C ASP A 97 -17.16 3.00 -11.49
N GLU A 98 -16.81 4.24 -11.86
CA GLU A 98 -17.02 5.42 -11.00
C GLU A 98 -18.51 5.64 -10.68
N ILE A 99 -19.38 5.49 -11.68
CA ILE A 99 -20.83 5.59 -11.51
C ILE A 99 -21.33 4.47 -10.58
N ARG A 100 -20.87 3.24 -10.78
CA ARG A 100 -21.22 2.07 -9.94
C ARG A 100 -20.83 2.31 -8.49
N VAL A 101 -19.59 2.74 -8.24
CA VAL A 101 -19.07 3.04 -6.90
C VAL A 101 -19.86 4.17 -6.24
N GLU A 102 -20.12 5.27 -6.95
CA GLU A 102 -20.87 6.40 -6.40
C GLU A 102 -22.30 5.97 -5.99
N GLN A 103 -22.98 5.19 -6.84
CA GLN A 103 -24.30 4.67 -6.53
C GLN A 103 -24.29 3.68 -5.36
N ALA A 104 -23.30 2.80 -5.31
CA ALA A 104 -23.14 1.85 -4.21
C ALA A 104 -22.88 2.55 -2.88
N ARG A 105 -22.03 3.60 -2.88
CA ARG A 105 -21.75 4.42 -1.68
C ARG A 105 -23.00 5.11 -1.15
N LYS A 106 -23.87 5.62 -2.01
CA LYS A 106 -25.17 6.21 -1.61
C LYS A 106 -26.12 5.20 -0.94
N ARG A 107 -25.91 3.90 -1.16
CA ARG A 107 -26.74 2.80 -0.65
C ARG A 107 -26.06 1.99 0.46
N MET A 108 -24.94 2.48 1.00
CA MET A 108 -24.28 1.79 2.11
C MET A 108 -25.24 1.61 3.29
N PRO A 109 -25.30 0.40 3.88
CA PRO A 109 -26.05 0.23 5.11
C PRO A 109 -25.44 1.10 6.23
N PRO A 110 -26.27 1.58 7.17
CA PRO A 110 -25.75 2.28 8.34
C PRO A 110 -24.86 1.35 9.17
N LEU A 111 -23.83 1.91 9.82
CA LEU A 111 -22.82 1.12 10.56
C LEU A 111 -23.43 0.21 11.63
N ASN A 112 -24.52 0.62 12.27
CA ASN A 112 -25.24 -0.19 13.27
C ASN A 112 -25.95 -1.43 12.70
N ARG A 113 -25.91 -1.65 11.37
CA ARG A 113 -26.41 -2.87 10.70
C ARG A 113 -25.27 -3.77 10.19
N ILE A 114 -24.02 -3.39 10.42
CA ILE A 114 -22.85 -4.21 10.17
C ILE A 114 -22.57 -5.02 11.43
N LEU A 115 -22.81 -6.33 11.39
CA LEU A 115 -22.79 -7.18 12.59
C LEU A 115 -21.46 -7.91 12.77
N ASN A 116 -20.71 -8.10 11.68
CA ASN A 116 -19.45 -8.83 11.70
C ASN A 116 -18.49 -8.34 10.60
N LEU A 117 -17.28 -8.89 10.56
CA LEU A 117 -16.25 -8.51 9.57
C LEU A 117 -16.59 -8.93 8.13
N GLN A 118 -17.37 -10.00 7.94
CA GLN A 118 -17.82 -10.42 6.61
C GLN A 118 -18.78 -9.39 5.99
N ASP A 119 -19.66 -8.79 6.80
CA ASP A 119 -20.55 -7.72 6.35
C ASP A 119 -19.76 -6.50 5.84
N ILE A 120 -18.63 -6.17 6.51
CA ILE A 120 -17.72 -5.11 6.07
C ILE A 120 -17.12 -5.46 4.71
N GLU A 121 -16.63 -6.69 4.54
CA GLU A 121 -16.04 -7.16 3.28
C GLU A 121 -17.08 -7.16 2.13
N ASP A 122 -18.32 -7.57 2.41
CA ASP A 122 -19.40 -7.61 1.43
C ASP A 122 -19.85 -6.22 0.99
N VAL A 123 -19.82 -5.24 1.90
CA VAL A 123 -19.99 -3.83 1.53
C VAL A 123 -18.81 -3.34 0.71
N ALA A 124 -17.57 -3.63 1.13
CA ALA A 124 -16.35 -3.22 0.43
C ALA A 124 -16.34 -3.70 -1.03
N LYS A 125 -16.72 -4.96 -1.29
CA LYS A 125 -16.87 -5.52 -2.65
C LYS A 125 -17.77 -4.70 -3.57
N ARG A 126 -18.71 -3.93 -3.02
CA ARG A 126 -19.64 -3.10 -3.80
C ARG A 126 -19.18 -1.66 -3.95
N VAL A 127 -18.45 -1.11 -2.98
CA VAL A 127 -18.12 0.33 -2.90
C VAL A 127 -16.66 0.66 -3.22
N LEU A 128 -15.81 -0.34 -3.39
CA LEU A 128 -14.46 -0.18 -3.92
C LEU A 128 -14.48 -0.16 -5.44
N SER A 129 -13.55 0.58 -6.05
CA SER A 129 -13.25 0.45 -7.48
C SER A 129 -12.76 -0.96 -7.79
N HIS A 130 -12.89 -1.40 -9.05
CA HIS A 130 -12.42 -2.74 -9.43
C HIS A 130 -10.91 -2.90 -9.17
N LYS A 131 -10.12 -1.85 -9.41
CA LYS A 131 -8.68 -1.83 -9.09
C LYS A 131 -8.42 -2.04 -7.60
N ALA A 132 -9.09 -1.28 -6.74
CA ALA A 132 -8.90 -1.38 -5.28
C ALA A 132 -9.32 -2.76 -4.76
N LEU A 133 -10.46 -3.28 -5.24
CA LEU A 133 -10.95 -4.60 -4.88
C LEU A 133 -10.00 -5.70 -5.35
N ALA A 134 -9.50 -5.62 -6.60
CA ALA A 134 -8.54 -6.58 -7.12
C ALA A 134 -7.25 -6.60 -6.29
N TYR A 135 -6.74 -5.43 -5.92
CA TYR A 135 -5.54 -5.34 -5.08
C TYR A 135 -5.77 -5.91 -3.67
N TYR A 136 -6.81 -5.48 -2.96
CA TYR A 136 -7.04 -5.90 -1.56
C TYR A 136 -7.50 -7.35 -1.40
N ALA A 137 -8.32 -7.85 -2.32
CA ALA A 137 -8.93 -9.18 -2.20
C ALA A 137 -8.16 -10.27 -2.94
N SER A 138 -7.02 -9.95 -3.57
CA SER A 138 -6.18 -10.94 -4.24
C SER A 138 -5.17 -11.59 -3.31
N ALA A 139 -4.82 -12.83 -3.62
CA ALA A 139 -3.68 -13.53 -3.06
C ALA A 139 -2.86 -14.17 -4.19
N SER A 140 -1.78 -14.88 -3.85
CA SER A 140 -0.92 -15.53 -4.83
C SER A 140 -1.60 -16.71 -5.50
N ASP A 141 -1.40 -16.86 -6.80
CA ASP A 141 -1.82 -17.98 -7.65
C ASP A 141 -3.31 -18.31 -7.45
N ASP A 142 -3.64 -19.58 -7.14
CA ASP A 142 -5.00 -20.06 -6.92
C ASP A 142 -5.64 -19.60 -5.58
N GLU A 143 -4.99 -18.69 -4.84
CA GLU A 143 -5.43 -18.12 -3.55
C GLU A 143 -5.67 -19.17 -2.43
N ILE A 144 -5.16 -20.39 -2.59
CA ILE A 144 -5.42 -21.53 -1.69
C ILE A 144 -4.99 -21.23 -0.26
N THR A 145 -3.78 -20.71 -0.05
CA THR A 145 -3.26 -20.39 1.29
C THR A 145 -4.10 -19.32 1.99
N ASN A 146 -4.60 -18.33 1.25
CA ASN A 146 -5.45 -17.28 1.82
C ASN A 146 -6.76 -17.85 2.36
N ILE A 147 -7.40 -18.73 1.58
CA ILE A 147 -8.61 -19.44 2.01
C ILE A 147 -8.32 -20.38 3.19
N GLU A 148 -7.20 -21.08 3.13
CA GLU A 148 -6.76 -22.04 4.13
C GLU A 148 -6.46 -21.37 5.49
N ASN A 149 -5.89 -20.17 5.51
CA ASN A 149 -5.60 -19.42 6.74
C ASN A 149 -6.86 -19.23 7.61
N ALA A 150 -8.00 -18.89 7.01
CA ALA A 150 -9.27 -18.77 7.71
C ALA A 150 -9.85 -20.15 8.05
N ARG A 151 -9.83 -21.10 7.11
CA ARG A 151 -10.37 -22.45 7.31
C ARG A 151 -9.65 -23.24 8.41
N ALA A 152 -8.37 -22.98 8.64
CA ALA A 152 -7.59 -23.67 9.66
C ALA A 152 -8.17 -23.53 11.06
N PHE A 153 -8.80 -22.39 11.38
CA PHE A 153 -9.45 -22.18 12.67
C PHE A 153 -10.64 -23.12 12.90
N ASN A 154 -11.30 -23.60 11.84
CA ASN A 154 -12.41 -24.56 11.95
C ASN A 154 -11.95 -25.97 12.37
N ARG A 155 -10.63 -26.21 12.45
CA ARG A 155 -10.08 -27.46 12.97
C ARG A 155 -10.00 -27.49 14.50
N PHE A 156 -10.15 -26.33 15.15
CA PHE A 156 -10.09 -26.20 16.59
C PHE A 156 -11.50 -26.02 17.17
N PHE A 157 -11.78 -26.74 18.25
CA PHE A 157 -13.05 -26.66 18.98
C PHE A 157 -12.79 -26.24 20.42
N PHE A 158 -13.70 -25.45 21.00
CA PHE A 158 -13.60 -25.06 22.39
C PHE A 158 -14.03 -26.19 23.32
N ASN A 159 -13.19 -26.48 24.32
CA ASN A 159 -13.61 -27.22 25.50
C ASN A 159 -13.98 -26.23 26.62
N ALA A 160 -15.19 -25.69 26.54
CA ALA A 160 -15.66 -24.66 27.46
C ALA A 160 -15.77 -25.19 28.89
N ARG A 161 -15.18 -24.49 29.84
CA ARG A 161 -15.30 -24.84 31.27
C ARG A 161 -16.63 -24.32 31.81
N VAL A 162 -17.49 -25.22 32.25
CA VAL A 162 -18.80 -24.89 32.85
C VAL A 162 -18.67 -24.55 34.34
N MET A 163 -19.70 -23.92 34.92
CA MET A 163 -19.77 -23.57 36.35
C MET A 163 -18.60 -22.70 36.84
N ARG A 164 -18.14 -21.76 36.00
CA ARG A 164 -17.13 -20.75 36.35
C ARG A 164 -17.77 -19.37 36.46
N PRO A 165 -17.45 -18.57 37.48
CA PRO A 165 -17.93 -17.19 37.57
C PRO A 165 -17.29 -16.36 36.44
N VAL A 166 -18.13 -15.80 35.57
CA VAL A 166 -17.73 -15.02 34.38
C VAL A 166 -18.49 -13.69 34.29
N SER A 167 -19.02 -13.19 35.42
CA SER A 167 -19.73 -11.90 35.46
C SER A 167 -18.81 -10.71 35.13
N HIS A 168 -17.49 -10.90 35.23
CA HIS A 168 -16.48 -9.96 34.80
C HIS A 168 -15.43 -10.70 33.97
N CYS A 169 -15.19 -10.23 32.76
CA CYS A 169 -14.11 -10.71 31.89
C CYS A 169 -13.36 -9.50 31.36
N ASP A 170 -12.04 -9.56 31.38
CA ASP A 170 -11.15 -8.53 30.85
C ASP A 170 -10.34 -9.15 29.71
N PRO A 171 -10.62 -8.81 28.44
CA PRO A 171 -9.86 -9.29 27.30
C PRO A 171 -8.58 -8.48 27.05
N SER A 172 -8.32 -7.44 27.85
CA SER A 172 -7.16 -6.58 27.64
C SER A 172 -5.85 -7.32 27.87
N THR A 173 -4.81 -6.88 27.18
CA THR A 173 -3.49 -7.50 27.24
C THR A 173 -2.41 -6.46 26.92
N SER A 174 -1.15 -6.92 26.86
CA SER A 174 -0.04 -6.14 26.34
C SER A 174 0.62 -6.85 25.16
N ILE A 175 0.93 -6.11 24.10
CA ILE A 175 1.64 -6.59 22.91
C ILE A 175 2.96 -5.80 22.85
N LEU A 176 4.09 -6.51 22.96
CA LEU A 176 5.44 -5.92 23.10
C LEU A 176 5.56 -4.92 24.27
N GLY A 177 4.78 -5.11 25.33
CA GLY A 177 4.75 -4.23 26.50
C GLY A 177 3.81 -3.02 26.37
N PHE A 178 3.12 -2.85 25.24
CA PHE A 178 2.13 -1.79 25.01
C PHE A 178 0.72 -2.31 25.23
N LYS A 179 -0.13 -1.54 25.91
CA LYS A 179 -1.50 -1.95 26.24
C LYS A 179 -2.36 -2.07 24.98
N SER A 180 -3.24 -3.07 24.97
CA SER A 180 -4.29 -3.27 23.97
C SER A 180 -5.58 -3.69 24.68
N SER A 181 -6.72 -3.15 24.24
CA SER A 181 -8.04 -3.44 24.80
C SER A 181 -8.48 -4.89 24.58
N ILE A 182 -7.96 -5.52 23.52
CA ILE A 182 -8.19 -6.92 23.11
C ILE A 182 -6.90 -7.52 22.52
N PRO A 183 -6.76 -8.86 22.42
CA PRO A 183 -5.51 -9.50 22.01
C PRO A 183 -5.33 -9.55 20.47
N VAL A 184 -5.61 -8.44 19.80
CA VAL A 184 -5.39 -8.25 18.35
C VAL A 184 -4.86 -6.84 18.08
N PHE A 185 -4.24 -6.66 16.93
CA PHE A 185 -3.78 -5.35 16.45
C PHE A 185 -4.00 -5.26 14.94
N VAL A 186 -4.04 -4.04 14.40
CA VAL A 186 -4.16 -3.84 12.95
C VAL A 186 -2.81 -4.11 12.29
N SER A 187 -2.76 -5.09 11.39
CA SER A 187 -1.54 -5.41 10.65
C SER A 187 -1.23 -4.38 9.57
N GLY A 188 0.04 -4.29 9.18
CA GLY A 188 0.52 -3.38 8.12
C GLY A 188 -0.02 -3.80 6.76
N ALA A 189 -0.86 -2.94 6.18
CA ALA A 189 -1.36 -3.04 4.82
C ALA A 189 -1.02 -1.76 4.05
N ALA A 190 -0.54 -1.93 2.82
CA ALA A 190 -0.14 -0.84 1.94
C ALA A 190 -1.34 -0.23 1.20
N LEU A 191 -1.18 1.01 0.73
CA LEU A 191 -2.10 1.69 -0.18
C LEU A 191 -3.54 1.84 0.33
N ALA A 192 -3.76 2.25 1.58
CA ALA A 192 -5.10 2.43 2.14
C ALA A 192 -5.94 3.49 1.38
N LYS A 193 -5.28 4.44 0.67
CA LYS A 193 -5.94 5.42 -0.19
C LYS A 193 -6.74 4.83 -1.35
N LEU A 194 -6.45 3.61 -1.77
CA LEU A 194 -7.28 2.92 -2.77
C LEU A 194 -8.71 2.66 -2.25
N GLY A 195 -8.88 2.46 -0.94
CA GLY A 195 -10.18 2.23 -0.31
C GLY A 195 -10.87 3.50 0.20
N HIS A 196 -10.09 4.46 0.69
CA HIS A 196 -10.62 5.70 1.25
C HIS A 196 -9.64 6.87 1.09
N PRO A 197 -10.07 8.09 0.70
CA PRO A 197 -9.17 9.23 0.48
C PRO A 197 -8.22 9.56 1.66
N ASP A 198 -8.70 9.42 2.90
CA ASP A 198 -7.89 9.65 4.11
C ASP A 198 -6.84 8.54 4.39
N GLY A 199 -6.88 7.42 3.66
CA GLY A 199 -5.91 6.33 3.77
C GLY A 199 -5.68 5.82 5.19
N GLU A 200 -4.41 5.66 5.54
CA GLU A 200 -3.98 5.06 6.81
C GLU A 200 -4.37 5.90 8.04
N ILE A 201 -4.61 7.21 7.90
CA ILE A 201 -5.04 8.07 9.01
C ILE A 201 -6.39 7.60 9.60
N ASN A 202 -7.31 7.10 8.77
CA ASN A 202 -8.57 6.56 9.27
C ASN A 202 -8.38 5.27 10.07
N ILE A 203 -7.39 4.46 9.70
CA ILE A 203 -7.02 3.27 10.46
C ILE A 203 -6.42 3.70 11.81
N THR A 204 -5.58 4.73 11.84
CA THR A 204 -4.99 5.28 13.07
C THR A 204 -6.06 5.76 14.04
N LYS A 205 -7.00 6.58 13.57
CA LYS A 205 -8.12 7.08 14.38
C LYS A 205 -9.03 5.96 14.88
N GLY A 206 -9.35 4.99 14.01
CA GLY A 206 -10.17 3.84 14.38
C GLY A 206 -9.49 2.93 15.41
N ALA A 207 -8.19 2.66 15.24
CA ALA A 207 -7.41 1.86 16.18
C ALA A 207 -7.31 2.53 17.56
N HIS A 208 -7.15 3.86 17.60
CA HIS A 208 -7.18 4.63 18.85
C HIS A 208 -8.53 4.50 19.55
N GLN A 209 -9.64 4.73 18.84
CA GLN A 209 -10.99 4.59 19.39
C GLN A 209 -11.28 3.18 19.92
N GLY A 210 -10.75 2.15 19.24
CA GLY A 210 -10.84 0.76 19.67
C GLY A 210 -9.88 0.38 20.81
N GLY A 211 -8.91 1.25 21.14
CA GLY A 211 -7.86 0.96 22.12
C GLY A 211 -6.91 -0.16 21.69
N ILE A 212 -6.71 -0.35 20.39
CA ILE A 212 -5.81 -1.37 19.83
C ILE A 212 -4.62 -0.72 19.12
N ILE A 213 -3.55 -1.49 18.98
CA ILE A 213 -2.32 -1.06 18.29
C ILE A 213 -2.54 -1.12 16.77
N GLN A 214 -1.87 -0.21 16.04
CA GLN A 214 -1.75 -0.28 14.58
C GLN A 214 -0.28 -0.47 14.19
N MET A 215 -0.04 -1.37 13.24
CA MET A 215 1.20 -1.48 12.52
C MET A 215 1.09 -0.79 11.16
N VAL A 216 1.99 0.15 10.88
CA VAL A 216 2.02 0.95 9.64
C VAL A 216 2.98 0.33 8.64
N SER A 217 2.55 0.16 7.38
CA SER A 217 3.40 -0.40 6.33
C SER A 217 4.48 0.58 5.85
N SER A 218 5.65 0.08 5.47
CA SER A 218 6.64 0.84 4.69
C SER A 218 6.06 1.39 3.39
N ASN A 219 5.07 0.69 2.84
CA ASN A 219 4.41 0.98 1.57
C ASN A 219 3.01 1.60 1.77
N ALA A 220 2.79 2.26 2.91
CA ALA A 220 1.58 3.04 3.15
C ALA A 220 1.41 4.15 2.07
N SER A 221 0.17 4.49 1.75
CA SER A 221 -0.16 5.61 0.84
C SER A 221 0.03 6.99 1.46
N LEU A 222 0.42 7.04 2.73
CA LEU A 222 0.72 8.25 3.50
C LEU A 222 2.09 8.13 4.15
N SER A 223 2.73 9.27 4.41
CA SER A 223 4.06 9.29 5.00
C SER A 223 3.99 8.86 6.47
N PRO A 224 5.03 8.18 7.01
CA PRO A 224 5.05 7.79 8.42
C PRO A 224 4.88 8.97 9.39
N ALA A 225 5.36 10.15 8.99
CA ALA A 225 5.22 11.38 9.75
C ALA A 225 3.75 11.85 9.81
N SER A 226 3.06 11.89 8.66
CA SER A 226 1.64 12.29 8.61
C SER A 226 0.72 11.35 9.39
N ILE A 227 1.03 10.04 9.39
CA ILE A 227 0.29 9.04 10.15
C ILE A 227 0.53 9.23 11.66
N MET A 228 1.79 9.47 12.06
CA MET A 228 2.15 9.73 13.46
C MET A 228 1.55 11.05 13.98
N GLU A 229 1.49 12.10 13.15
CA GLU A 229 0.85 13.37 13.51
C GLU A 229 -0.65 13.21 13.80
N ALA A 230 -1.31 12.28 13.12
CA ALA A 230 -2.72 11.97 13.36
C ALA A 230 -2.95 11.02 14.56
N ALA A 231 -1.90 10.45 15.14
CA ALA A 231 -1.99 9.55 16.27
C ALA A 231 -2.21 10.32 17.58
N ASP A 232 -2.97 9.73 18.50
CA ASP A 232 -3.07 10.24 19.86
C ASP A 232 -1.78 9.97 20.65
N GLU A 233 -1.41 10.85 21.58
CA GLU A 233 -0.17 10.72 22.37
C GLU A 233 -0.06 9.40 23.14
N SER A 234 -1.21 8.82 23.54
CA SER A 234 -1.26 7.55 24.26
C SER A 234 -1.19 6.31 23.35
N GLN A 235 -1.34 6.49 22.03
CA GLN A 235 -1.41 5.40 21.07
C GLN A 235 -0.01 4.86 20.75
N ALA A 236 0.11 3.53 20.74
CA ALA A 236 1.31 2.87 20.24
C ALA A 236 1.13 2.52 18.76
N LEU A 237 2.04 3.01 17.92
CA LEU A 237 2.17 2.60 16.52
C LEU A 237 3.42 1.76 16.32
N PHE A 238 3.28 0.62 15.65
CA PHE A 238 4.39 -0.20 15.17
C PHE A 238 4.69 0.10 13.71
N PHE A 239 5.90 -0.19 13.25
CA PHE A 239 6.31 0.03 11.87
C PHE A 239 6.71 -1.28 11.21
N GLN A 240 6.07 -1.63 10.10
CA GLN A 240 6.40 -2.78 9.28
C GLN A 240 7.44 -2.36 8.25
N LEU A 241 8.65 -2.91 8.38
CA LEU A 241 9.81 -2.59 7.56
C LEU A 241 9.93 -3.59 6.40
N TYR A 242 9.84 -3.07 5.18
CA TYR A 242 10.46 -3.68 3.99
C TYR A 242 11.86 -3.07 3.86
N LYS A 243 12.91 -3.87 4.03
CA LYS A 243 14.28 -3.37 4.00
C LYS A 243 14.66 -3.07 2.56
N HIS A 244 15.11 -1.84 2.30
CA HIS A 244 15.66 -1.46 1.01
C HIS A 244 17.01 -2.16 0.75
N ARG A 245 17.31 -2.49 -0.52
CA ARG A 245 18.60 -3.11 -0.93
C ARG A 245 19.84 -2.27 -0.61
N ASP A 246 19.68 -0.95 -0.58
CA ASP A 246 20.70 0.00 -0.09
C ASP A 246 20.53 0.21 1.42
N ASP A 247 21.54 -0.21 2.19
CA ASP A 247 21.58 -0.11 3.64
C ASP A 247 21.51 1.34 4.15
N ALA A 248 22.04 2.32 3.42
CA ALA A 248 21.99 3.72 3.83
C ALA A 248 20.55 4.26 3.75
N VAL A 249 19.80 3.86 2.71
CA VAL A 249 18.37 4.20 2.56
C VAL A 249 17.56 3.53 3.67
N ALA A 250 17.83 2.25 3.93
CA ALA A 250 17.15 1.50 4.98
C ALA A 250 17.46 2.07 6.38
N GLU A 251 18.70 2.43 6.68
CA GLU A 251 19.08 3.06 7.95
C GLU A 251 18.37 4.41 8.12
N LYS A 252 18.36 5.27 7.09
CA LYS A 252 17.65 6.56 7.14
C LYS A 252 16.17 6.37 7.52
N ARG A 253 15.51 5.35 6.96
CA ARG A 253 14.12 5.01 7.29
C ARG A 253 13.96 4.55 8.74
N VAL A 254 14.85 3.68 9.23
CA VAL A 254 14.82 3.19 10.62
C VAL A 254 15.02 4.35 11.61
N ARG A 255 15.97 5.25 11.35
CA ARG A 255 16.20 6.43 12.18
C ARG A 255 15.01 7.40 12.13
N GLU A 256 14.37 7.56 10.97
CA GLU A 256 13.16 8.39 10.83
C GLU A 256 12.03 7.87 11.71
N ILE A 257 11.70 6.57 11.65
CA ILE A 257 10.59 6.01 12.43
C ILE A 257 10.88 6.00 13.93
N GLU A 258 12.14 5.80 14.33
CA GLU A 258 12.54 5.88 15.75
C GLU A 258 12.40 7.32 16.27
N ARG A 259 12.84 8.32 15.49
CA ARG A 259 12.69 9.74 15.83
C ARG A 259 11.22 10.17 15.89
N LEU A 260 10.37 9.65 14.99
CA LEU A 260 8.93 9.92 15.00
C LEU A 260 8.22 9.26 16.20
N GLY A 261 8.86 8.34 16.90
CA GLY A 261 8.32 7.74 18.12
C GLY A 261 7.54 6.45 17.91
N TYR A 262 7.68 5.79 16.75
CA TYR A 262 7.20 4.42 16.54
C TYR A 262 7.80 3.47 17.59
N LYS A 263 7.02 2.46 18.01
CA LYS A 263 7.30 1.68 19.21
C LYS A 263 7.97 0.33 18.97
N ALA A 264 7.92 -0.19 17.74
CA ALA A 264 8.56 -1.44 17.34
C ALA A 264 8.75 -1.50 15.82
N ILE A 265 9.70 -2.33 15.39
CA ILE A 265 9.96 -2.63 13.98
C ILE A 265 9.58 -4.08 13.69
N PHE A 266 8.74 -4.30 12.68
CA PHE A 266 8.38 -5.61 12.17
C PHE A 266 9.07 -5.81 10.81
N LEU A 267 10.23 -6.46 10.82
CA LEU A 267 10.98 -6.77 9.61
C LEU A 267 10.26 -7.86 8.82
N THR A 268 9.81 -7.53 7.61
CA THR A 268 9.06 -8.45 6.77
C THR A 268 9.98 -9.27 5.89
N VAL A 269 9.90 -10.60 5.97
CA VAL A 269 10.81 -11.53 5.30
C VAL A 269 10.12 -12.49 4.32
N ASP A 270 8.78 -12.47 4.25
CA ASP A 270 7.95 -13.38 3.44
C ASP A 270 7.67 -12.88 2.01
N ALA A 271 8.15 -11.70 1.64
CA ALA A 271 7.81 -11.04 0.37
C ALA A 271 9.05 -10.47 -0.35
N ILE A 272 10.16 -11.23 -0.30
CA ILE A 272 11.41 -10.92 -1.04
C ILE A 272 11.17 -10.81 -2.56
N VAL A 273 10.25 -11.63 -3.07
CA VAL A 273 9.72 -11.53 -4.43
C VAL A 273 8.23 -11.32 -4.34
N ALA A 274 7.69 -10.49 -5.24
CA ALA A 274 6.26 -10.27 -5.34
C ALA A 274 5.51 -11.59 -5.58
N GLY A 275 4.47 -11.84 -4.80
CA GLY A 275 3.56 -12.96 -5.07
C GLY A 275 2.81 -12.75 -6.40
N ASN A 276 2.54 -13.84 -7.11
CA ASN A 276 1.79 -13.82 -8.37
C ASN A 276 0.30 -13.54 -8.11
N ARG A 277 -0.07 -12.26 -7.95
CA ARG A 277 -1.45 -11.83 -7.68
C ARG A 277 -2.22 -11.68 -8.98
N GLU A 278 -2.70 -12.79 -9.54
CA GLU A 278 -3.26 -12.82 -10.89
C GLU A 278 -4.47 -11.90 -11.07
N ARG A 279 -5.30 -11.70 -10.04
CA ARG A 279 -6.44 -10.77 -10.09
C ARG A 279 -5.99 -9.31 -10.21
N ASP A 280 -4.91 -8.92 -9.54
CA ASP A 280 -4.32 -7.58 -9.66
C ASP A 280 -3.71 -7.38 -11.07
N ILE A 281 -2.99 -8.38 -11.58
CA ILE A 281 -2.43 -8.41 -12.94
C ILE A 281 -3.54 -8.30 -14.00
N ARG A 282 -4.67 -9.01 -13.82
CA ARG A 282 -5.81 -8.99 -14.75
C ARG A 282 -6.67 -7.74 -14.66
N SER A 283 -6.63 -7.02 -13.54
CA SER A 283 -7.53 -5.90 -13.26
C SER A 283 -7.61 -4.83 -14.36
N PRO A 284 -6.52 -4.45 -15.07
CA PRO A 284 -6.59 -3.45 -16.12
C PRO A 284 -7.41 -3.93 -17.33
N TRP A 285 -7.32 -5.22 -17.68
CA TRP A 285 -8.07 -5.80 -18.79
C TRP A 285 -9.55 -5.92 -18.47
N VAL A 286 -9.88 -6.32 -17.23
CA VAL A 286 -11.28 -6.39 -16.77
C VAL A 286 -11.92 -5.00 -16.79
N LEU A 287 -11.20 -3.99 -16.29
CA LEU A 287 -11.66 -2.59 -16.35
C LEU A 287 -11.88 -2.11 -17.77
N GLU A 288 -10.96 -2.41 -18.69
CA GLU A 288 -11.10 -2.05 -20.10
C GLU A 288 -12.36 -2.70 -20.71
N GLU A 289 -12.54 -4.01 -20.54
CA GLU A 289 -13.71 -4.74 -21.04
C GLU A 289 -15.03 -4.23 -20.45
N GLU A 290 -15.07 -3.88 -19.16
CA GLU A 290 -16.26 -3.30 -18.53
C GLU A 290 -16.63 -1.95 -19.16
N GLU A 291 -15.62 -1.11 -19.43
CA GLU A 291 -15.81 0.21 -20.03
C GLU A 291 -16.19 0.14 -21.51
N VAL A 292 -15.44 -0.60 -22.33
CA VAL A 292 -15.60 -0.61 -23.79
C VAL A 292 -16.41 -1.79 -24.35
N GLY A 293 -16.72 -2.80 -23.53
CA GLY A 293 -17.34 -4.06 -23.94
C GLY A 293 -16.29 -5.14 -24.25
N PRO A 294 -16.74 -6.40 -24.51
CA PRO A 294 -15.83 -7.51 -24.73
C PRO A 294 -14.93 -7.26 -25.96
N VAL A 295 -13.62 -7.33 -25.75
CA VAL A 295 -12.62 -7.23 -26.82
C VAL A 295 -12.26 -8.64 -27.27
N TYR A 296 -12.80 -9.08 -28.41
CA TYR A 296 -12.42 -10.37 -28.98
C TYR A 296 -11.04 -10.29 -29.61
N PHE A 297 -10.09 -11.09 -29.11
CA PHE A 297 -8.77 -11.22 -29.72
C PHE A 297 -8.92 -11.63 -31.19
N LYS A 298 -8.50 -10.76 -32.11
CA LYS A 298 -8.28 -11.14 -33.49
C LYS A 298 -6.89 -11.75 -33.57
N GLU A 299 -6.78 -13.02 -33.92
CA GLU A 299 -5.49 -13.63 -34.26
C GLU A 299 -4.90 -12.87 -35.46
N THR A 300 -3.92 -12.01 -35.19
CA THR A 300 -3.11 -11.39 -36.23
C THR A 300 -1.85 -12.24 -36.42
N HIS A 301 -1.82 -13.05 -37.47
CA HIS A 301 -0.60 -13.69 -37.94
C HIS A 301 0.29 -12.64 -38.61
N GLY A 302 1.25 -12.06 -37.88
CA GLY A 302 2.21 -11.10 -38.42
C GLY A 302 3.37 -10.83 -37.46
N ALA A 303 4.57 -10.60 -38.02
CA ALA A 303 5.84 -10.43 -37.31
C ALA A 303 6.00 -9.06 -36.61
N ASP A 304 5.03 -8.15 -36.77
CA ASP A 304 5.02 -6.85 -36.10
C ASP A 304 4.14 -6.91 -34.84
N LYS A 305 4.62 -7.62 -33.82
CA LYS A 305 4.09 -7.42 -32.46
C LYS A 305 4.82 -6.21 -31.87
N PRO A 306 4.13 -5.15 -31.43
CA PRO A 306 4.61 -4.51 -30.23
C PRO A 306 4.59 -5.60 -29.16
N GLU A 307 5.73 -5.94 -28.57
CA GLU A 307 5.74 -6.64 -27.28
C GLU A 307 4.92 -5.77 -26.32
N SER A 308 3.63 -6.05 -26.22
CA SER A 308 2.82 -5.52 -25.14
C SER A 308 3.28 -6.28 -23.91
N ASP A 309 4.42 -5.87 -23.34
CA ASP A 309 4.94 -6.47 -22.13
C ASP A 309 3.83 -6.42 -21.09
N VAL A 310 3.30 -7.61 -20.81
CA VAL A 310 2.31 -7.80 -19.76
C VAL A 310 2.96 -7.31 -18.48
N ASN A 311 2.33 -6.36 -17.78
CA ASN A 311 2.80 -5.97 -16.45
C ASN A 311 2.52 -7.12 -15.48
N ILE A 312 3.40 -8.12 -15.50
CA ILE A 312 3.34 -9.32 -14.65
C ILE A 312 3.54 -8.99 -13.16
N PHE A 313 3.95 -7.78 -12.82
CA PHE A 313 4.21 -7.37 -11.44
C PHE A 313 2.95 -6.85 -10.73
N GLY A 314 1.94 -6.37 -11.46
CA GLY A 314 0.75 -5.76 -10.86
C GLY A 314 1.06 -4.53 -9.99
N THR A 315 0.08 -4.05 -9.24
CA THR A 315 0.25 -3.00 -8.23
C THR A 315 1.15 -3.47 -7.09
N ALA A 316 0.99 -4.73 -6.71
CA ALA A 316 1.75 -5.41 -5.67
C ALA A 316 3.27 -5.47 -5.89
N GLY A 317 3.71 -5.89 -7.07
CA GLY A 317 5.11 -6.13 -7.35
C GLY A 317 5.93 -4.86 -7.47
N ALA A 318 5.30 -3.76 -7.86
CA ALA A 318 5.90 -2.42 -7.83
C ALA A 318 6.41 -2.03 -6.43
N LEU A 319 5.68 -2.42 -5.39
CA LEU A 319 5.97 -2.02 -4.01
C LEU A 319 7.21 -2.70 -3.42
N VAL A 320 7.66 -3.82 -3.99
CA VAL A 320 8.80 -4.61 -3.50
C VAL A 320 9.98 -4.57 -4.48
N ALA A 321 9.93 -3.72 -5.50
CA ALA A 321 10.92 -3.68 -6.58
C ALA A 321 12.33 -3.36 -6.07
N ASN A 322 12.43 -2.54 -5.02
CA ASN A 322 13.68 -2.07 -4.43
C ASN A 322 14.04 -2.76 -3.10
N ASP A 323 13.29 -3.80 -2.72
CA ASP A 323 13.53 -4.53 -1.48
C ASP A 323 14.82 -5.36 -1.57
N ASP A 324 15.46 -5.52 -0.42
CA ASP A 324 16.65 -6.33 -0.26
C ASP A 324 16.30 -7.81 -0.39
N ARG A 325 16.80 -8.44 -1.46
CA ARG A 325 16.58 -9.86 -1.73
C ARG A 325 17.61 -10.77 -1.09
N ASP A 326 18.67 -10.20 -0.55
CA ASP A 326 19.83 -10.91 0.00
C ASP A 326 19.87 -10.82 1.53
N MET A 327 18.73 -10.55 2.17
CA MET A 327 18.62 -10.54 3.63
C MET A 327 18.98 -11.91 4.22
N THR A 328 19.85 -11.92 5.23
CA THR A 328 20.19 -13.13 5.99
C THR A 328 20.18 -12.86 7.48
N TRP A 329 20.05 -13.92 8.29
CA TRP A 329 20.08 -13.81 9.75
C TRP A 329 21.41 -13.23 10.26
N GLU A 330 22.53 -13.64 9.67
CA GLU A 330 23.89 -13.31 10.08
C GLU A 330 24.27 -11.87 9.73
N LYS A 331 23.65 -11.28 8.71
CA LYS A 331 23.94 -9.91 8.26
C LYS A 331 22.86 -8.94 8.72
N THR A 332 21.61 -9.22 8.38
CA THR A 332 20.51 -8.25 8.50
C THR A 332 20.13 -7.98 9.95
N ILE A 333 20.10 -9.01 10.81
CA ILE A 333 19.69 -8.82 12.21
C ILE A 333 20.77 -8.10 13.03
N PRO A 334 22.06 -8.48 12.98
CA PRO A 334 23.11 -7.70 13.64
C PRO A 334 23.18 -6.26 13.15
N TRP A 335 23.03 -6.04 11.83
CA TRP A 335 22.98 -4.69 11.27
C TRP A 335 21.80 -3.88 11.86
N LEU A 336 20.57 -4.40 11.78
CA LEU A 336 19.37 -3.69 12.25
C LEU A 336 19.45 -3.38 13.75
N ARG A 337 19.97 -4.32 14.55
CA ARG A 337 20.23 -4.11 15.99
C ARG A 337 21.30 -3.07 16.27
N SER A 338 22.28 -2.88 15.38
CA SER A 338 23.31 -1.87 15.56
C SER A 338 22.80 -0.44 15.34
N ILE A 339 21.71 -0.29 14.57
CA ILE A 339 21.15 1.01 14.18
C ILE A 339 19.85 1.40 14.90
N THR A 340 19.28 0.57 15.78
CA THR A 340 18.08 0.96 16.55
C THR A 340 18.00 0.26 17.89
N ARG A 341 17.27 0.89 18.83
CA ARG A 341 16.94 0.28 20.13
C ARG A 341 15.50 -0.19 20.22
N LEU A 342 14.70 0.02 19.16
CA LEU A 342 13.32 -0.44 19.13
C LEU A 342 13.27 -1.98 19.17
N PRO A 343 12.24 -2.58 19.82
CA PRO A 343 11.95 -3.99 19.67
C PRO A 343 11.83 -4.37 18.19
N ILE A 344 12.54 -5.43 17.80
CA ILE A 344 12.49 -5.99 16.44
C ILE A 344 11.70 -7.30 16.48
N VAL A 345 10.70 -7.42 15.62
CA VAL A 345 9.91 -8.63 15.38
C VAL A 345 10.13 -9.07 13.95
N ILE A 346 10.31 -10.37 13.73
CA ILE A 346 10.36 -10.93 12.38
C ILE A 346 8.95 -11.31 11.95
N LYS A 347 8.50 -10.76 10.83
CA LYS A 347 7.17 -10.99 10.25
C LYS A 347 7.32 -11.82 8.97
N GLY A 348 6.59 -12.93 8.90
CA GLY A 348 6.58 -13.80 7.72
C GLY A 348 7.30 -15.13 7.89
N GLU A 349 7.59 -15.53 9.13
CA GLU A 349 8.08 -16.88 9.42
C GLU A 349 6.96 -17.91 9.15
N SER A 350 7.24 -18.90 8.30
CA SER A 350 6.28 -19.96 7.91
C SER A 350 6.72 -21.36 8.33
N GLN A 351 7.96 -21.51 8.78
CA GLN A 351 8.53 -22.76 9.27
C GLN A 351 8.96 -22.57 10.71
N LYS A 352 8.97 -23.65 11.48
CA LYS A 352 9.52 -23.63 12.83
C LYS A 352 11.04 -23.46 12.71
N LEU A 353 11.58 -22.29 13.07
CA LEU A 353 13.03 -22.10 13.17
C LEU A 353 13.66 -23.23 14.02
N ASP A 354 14.76 -23.79 13.51
CA ASP A 354 15.53 -24.77 14.26
C ASP A 354 15.94 -24.17 15.61
N ARG A 355 15.78 -24.96 16.68
CA ARG A 355 16.06 -24.58 18.07
C ARG A 355 17.49 -24.08 18.30
N GLU A 356 18.40 -24.27 17.35
CA GLU A 356 19.80 -23.84 17.41
C GLU A 356 20.00 -22.36 17.04
N ILE A 357 19.07 -21.74 16.29
CA ILE A 357 19.15 -20.31 15.96
C ILE A 357 18.59 -19.46 17.11
N MET A 358 17.61 -19.99 17.86
CA MET A 358 16.92 -19.26 18.95
C MET A 358 17.81 -18.72 20.08
N PRO A 359 18.89 -19.36 20.56
CA PRO A 359 19.68 -18.84 21.68
C PRO A 359 20.56 -17.63 21.32
N LEU A 360 20.80 -17.35 20.03
CA LEU A 360 21.59 -16.20 19.57
C LEU A 360 20.77 -14.89 19.53
N PHE A 361 19.46 -14.98 19.71
CA PHE A 361 18.54 -13.86 19.59
C PHE A 361 17.59 -13.91 20.78
N ASP A 362 17.52 -12.84 21.57
CA ASP A 362 16.56 -12.69 22.68
C ASP A 362 15.11 -12.65 22.14
N TYR A 363 14.63 -13.81 21.68
CA TYR A 363 13.36 -14.02 21.01
C TYR A 363 12.30 -14.19 22.09
N ARG A 364 11.42 -13.18 22.23
CA ARG A 364 10.12 -13.41 22.85
C ARG A 364 9.19 -13.92 21.77
N LEU A 365 9.04 -15.23 21.69
CA LEU A 365 7.87 -15.83 21.05
C LEU A 365 6.63 -15.28 21.78
N MET A 366 5.79 -14.53 21.06
CA MET A 366 4.41 -14.34 21.51
C MET A 366 3.70 -15.67 21.28
N HIS A 367 3.60 -16.47 22.35
CA HIS A 367 2.68 -17.60 22.42
C HIS A 367 1.32 -17.12 22.91
#